data_AF-A0A1A9ZCX9-F1
#
_entry.id   AF-A0A1A9ZCX9-F1
#
_cell.length_a   1.000
_cell.length_b   1.000
_cell.length_c   1.000
_cell.angle_alpha   90.00
_cell.angle_beta   90.00
_cell.angle_gamma   90.00
#
_symmetry.space_group_name_H-M   'P 1'
#
loop_
_entity.id
_entity.type
_entity.pdbx_description
1 polymer ?
#
loop_
_entity_poly.entity_id
_entity_poly.type
_entity_poly.pdbx_seq_one_letter_code
_entity_poly.pdbx_strand_id
1 'polypeptide(L)'
;MKIILCPRMSAVTYMDEEKNFRTYRFSTIIQYGCSKDLYQKIRYAQEKLNKIGRSPVVSRQDSLGTLKATISLGKTPTIIQTGPFYSMKEPPSKGELTGDKDLMTEYGLHHTSTKFKDKKVKESLASFLSNLPGIYDSMSNLENSTLRNVIDKPPIGGKELLPLTAVQLAGFRLHPGPLPEQYRT
;
A
#
# COMPACT_ATOMS: atom_id res chain seq x y z
N MET A 1 2.03 14.94 21.22
CA MET A 1 2.22 14.69 19.77
C MET A 1 1.77 15.87 18.93
N LYS A 2 2.52 16.23 17.89
CA LYS A 2 2.29 17.45 17.07
C LYS A 2 2.29 17.11 15.58
N ILE A 3 1.65 17.95 14.75
CA ILE A 3 1.76 17.85 13.29
C ILE A 3 2.18 19.17 12.66
N ILE A 4 2.91 19.10 11.55
CA ILE A 4 3.31 20.23 10.72
C ILE A 4 2.76 19.98 9.31
N LEU A 5 1.95 20.90 8.80
CA LEU A 5 1.35 20.80 7.48
C LEU A 5 2.16 21.64 6.47
N CYS A 6 2.47 21.06 5.31
CA CYS A 6 3.14 21.77 4.22
C CYS A 6 2.28 21.72 2.94
N PRO A 7 1.52 22.77 2.61
CA PRO A 7 0.69 22.81 1.40
C PRO A 7 1.51 22.68 0.12
N ARG A 8 2.70 23.30 0.05
CA ARG A 8 3.58 23.28 -1.13
C ARG A 8 4.04 21.86 -1.50
N MET A 9 4.37 21.05 -0.49
CA MET A 9 4.82 19.66 -0.69
C MET A 9 3.67 18.65 -0.60
N SER A 10 2.44 19.12 -0.36
CA SER A 10 1.26 18.27 -0.15
C SER A 10 1.54 17.13 0.85
N ALA A 11 2.10 17.49 2.02
CA ALA A 11 2.58 16.55 3.02
C ALA A 11 2.30 17.01 4.46
N VAL A 12 2.34 16.06 5.39
CA VAL A 12 2.23 16.26 6.83
C VAL A 12 3.39 15.58 7.55
N THR A 13 4.04 16.30 8.45
CA THR A 13 5.03 15.73 9.36
C THR A 13 4.38 15.50 10.72
N TYR A 14 4.44 14.27 11.20
CA TYR A 14 3.96 13.84 12.51
C TYR A 14 5.14 13.71 13.47
N MET A 15 4.98 14.27 14.67
CA MET A 15 5.91 14.12 15.78
C MET A 15 5.26 13.24 16.85
N ASP A 16 5.87 12.08 17.05
CA ASP A 16 5.50 11.08 18.04
C ASP A 16 5.82 11.55 19.48
N GLU A 17 5.42 10.77 20.49
CA GLU A 17 5.73 10.99 21.92
C GLU A 17 7.22 10.88 22.20
N GLU A 18 7.90 9.98 21.49
CA GLU A 18 9.34 9.80 21.50
C GLU A 18 10.10 10.88 20.72
N LYS A 19 9.42 11.96 20.28
CA LYS A 19 9.96 13.03 19.41
C LYS A 19 10.48 12.53 18.05
N ASN A 20 10.05 11.35 17.61
CA ASN A 20 10.33 10.85 16.28
C ASN A 20 9.53 11.62 15.23
N PHE A 21 10.24 12.15 14.22
CA PHE A 21 9.63 12.90 13.11
C PHE A 21 9.39 11.98 11.92
N ARG A 22 8.13 11.87 11.49
CA ARG A 22 7.75 11.07 10.32
C ARG A 22 6.95 11.93 9.35
N THR A 23 7.45 12.08 8.14
CA THR A 23 6.79 12.89 7.10
C THR A 23 6.07 11.97 6.11
N TYR A 24 4.78 12.23 5.93
CA TYR A 24 3.91 11.49 5.05
C TYR A 24 3.36 12.42 3.98
N ARG A 25 3.39 11.99 2.71
CA ARG A 25 2.69 12.72 1.64
C ARG A 25 1.18 12.43 1.77
N PHE A 26 0.35 13.40 1.41
CA PHE A 26 -1.10 13.16 1.38
C PHE A 26 -1.46 12.06 0.38
N SER A 27 -0.76 11.96 -0.75
CA SER A 27 -0.95 10.86 -1.71
C SER A 27 -0.75 9.48 -1.07
N THR A 28 0.32 9.32 -0.28
CA THR A 28 0.61 8.05 0.40
C THR A 28 -0.39 7.76 1.52
N ILE A 29 -0.87 8.79 2.23
CA ILE A 29 -1.91 8.63 3.27
C ILE A 29 -3.24 8.19 2.64
N ILE A 30 -3.59 8.74 1.48
CA ILE A 30 -4.82 8.35 0.76
C ILE A 30 -4.72 6.91 0.26
N GLN A 31 -3.57 6.51 -0.26
CA GLN A 31 -3.38 5.18 -0.84
C GLN A 31 -3.26 4.06 0.21
N TYR A 32 -2.51 4.30 1.29
CA TYR A 32 -2.16 3.26 2.28
C TYR A 32 -2.80 3.46 3.66
N GLY A 33 -3.55 4.55 3.83
CA GLY A 33 -4.12 4.92 5.12
C GLY A 33 -3.11 5.57 6.08
N CYS A 34 -3.55 5.84 7.31
CA CYS A 34 -2.71 6.34 8.38
C CYS A 34 -3.23 5.89 9.75
N SER A 35 -2.42 6.06 10.80
CA SER A 35 -2.85 5.76 12.17
C SER A 35 -3.99 6.66 12.63
N LYS A 36 -4.84 6.14 13.53
CA LYS A 36 -5.99 6.87 14.07
C LYS A 36 -5.60 8.21 14.70
N ASP A 37 -4.45 8.27 15.39
CA ASP A 37 -3.95 9.49 16.02
C ASP A 37 -3.46 10.54 15.03
N LEU A 38 -2.92 10.12 13.87
CA LEU A 38 -2.55 11.02 12.80
C LEU A 38 -3.81 11.53 12.08
N TYR A 39 -4.75 10.63 11.78
CA TYR A 39 -6.03 10.98 11.17
C TYR A 39 -6.80 12.03 11.97
N GLN A 40 -6.97 11.81 13.29
CA GLN A 40 -7.69 12.73 14.16
C GLN A 40 -7.06 14.13 14.18
N LYS A 41 -5.72 14.21 14.16
CA LYS A 41 -5.00 15.49 14.10
C LYS A 41 -5.14 16.17 12.75
N ILE A 42 -5.07 15.43 11.63
CA ILE A 42 -5.31 15.98 10.29
C ILE A 42 -6.73 16.53 10.19
N ARG A 43 -7.73 15.79 10.68
CA ARG A 43 -9.15 16.21 10.68
C ARG A 43 -9.39 17.45 11.54
N TYR A 44 -8.78 17.50 12.73
CA TYR A 44 -8.81 18.68 13.59
C TYR A 44 -8.17 19.91 12.91
N ALA A 45 -7.01 19.72 12.26
CA ALA A 45 -6.34 20.80 11.57
C ALA A 45 -7.16 21.32 10.37
N GLN A 46 -7.82 20.44 9.62
CA GLN A 46 -8.75 20.82 8.55
C GLN A 46 -9.90 21.68 9.08
N GLU A 47 -10.53 21.28 10.19
CA GLU A 47 -11.60 22.06 10.83
C GLU A 47 -11.11 23.45 11.27
N LYS A 48 -9.89 23.53 11.83
CA LYS A 48 -9.28 24.80 12.24
C LYS A 48 -8.95 25.70 11.04
N LEU A 49 -8.40 25.15 9.96
CA LEU A 49 -8.12 25.89 8.73
C LEU A 49 -9.41 26.45 8.12
N ASN A 50 -10.50 25.68 8.11
CA ASN A 50 -11.81 26.13 7.66
C ASN A 50 -12.38 27.28 8.49
N LYS A 51 -12.06 27.34 9.79
CA LYS A 51 -12.45 28.44 10.69
C LYS A 51 -11.56 29.68 10.50
N ILE A 52 -10.27 29.49 10.22
CA ILE A 52 -9.30 30.59 10.01
C ILE A 52 -9.54 31.29 8.67
N GLY A 53 -9.99 30.58 7.63
CA GLY A 53 -10.33 31.15 6.32
C GLY A 53 -11.52 32.13 6.30
N ARG A 54 -12.15 32.41 7.45
CA ARG A 54 -13.28 33.35 7.59
C ARG A 54 -12.94 34.65 8.33
N SER A 55 -11.70 34.85 8.79
CA SER A 55 -11.28 36.06 9.53
C SER A 55 -10.15 36.80 8.80
N PRO A 56 -10.13 38.15 8.79
CA PRO A 56 -9.24 38.92 7.92
C PRO A 56 -7.84 38.94 8.53
N VAL A 57 -6.99 37.99 8.16
CA VAL A 57 -5.56 38.06 8.48
C VAL A 57 -4.79 38.29 7.20
N VAL A 58 -4.52 39.58 6.99
CA VAL A 58 -3.36 40.20 6.33
C VAL A 58 -2.69 39.37 5.24
N SER A 59 -2.90 39.80 4.01
CA SER A 59 -2.18 39.38 2.81
C SER A 59 -0.66 39.41 3.03
N ARG A 60 -0.01 38.25 2.98
CA ARG A 60 1.40 38.16 2.62
C ARG A 60 1.50 38.31 1.11
N GLN A 61 2.40 39.19 0.69
CA GLN A 61 2.75 39.47 -0.69
C GLN A 61 3.28 38.20 -1.35
N ASP A 62 2.49 37.57 -2.20
CA ASP A 62 2.98 36.79 -3.32
C ASP A 62 2.05 37.05 -4.49
N SER A 63 2.55 37.93 -5.35
CA SER A 63 1.92 38.50 -6.51
C SER A 63 1.73 37.45 -7.60
N LEU A 64 0.51 36.94 -7.81
CA LEU A 64 0.05 36.49 -9.15
C LEU A 64 -1.47 36.27 -9.26
N GLY A 65 -2.24 37.15 -8.65
CA GLY A 65 -3.70 37.12 -8.77
C GLY A 65 -4.23 38.52 -9.02
N THR A 66 -4.49 38.87 -10.28
CA THR A 66 -5.12 40.15 -10.62
C THR A 66 -6.54 40.16 -10.03
N LEU A 67 -6.69 40.76 -8.86
CA LEU A 67 -7.99 41.11 -8.28
C LEU A 67 -8.62 42.19 -9.16
N LYS A 68 -9.52 41.81 -10.08
CA LYS A 68 -10.43 42.75 -10.74
C LYS A 68 -11.55 43.13 -9.76
N ALA A 69 -11.30 44.14 -8.93
CA ALA A 69 -12.34 44.80 -8.15
C ALA A 69 -12.73 46.10 -8.87
N THR A 70 -14.01 46.27 -9.19
CA THR A 70 -14.54 47.55 -9.69
C THR A 70 -15.16 48.29 -8.51
N ILE A 71 -14.69 49.51 -8.24
CA ILE A 71 -15.19 50.33 -7.14
C ILE A 71 -16.16 51.36 -7.73
N SER A 72 -17.44 51.24 -7.40
CA SER A 72 -18.43 52.27 -7.73
C SER A 72 -18.34 53.39 -6.69
N LEU A 73 -17.89 54.56 -7.10
CA LEU A 73 -17.74 55.73 -6.24
C LEU A 73 -19.06 56.53 -6.21
N GLY A 74 -19.99 56.11 -5.34
CA GLY A 74 -21.24 56.82 -5.03
C GLY A 74 -21.27 57.34 -3.59
N LYS A 75 -22.44 57.80 -3.11
CA LYS A 75 -22.64 58.32 -1.74
C LYS A 75 -22.33 57.28 -0.63
N THR A 76 -22.25 55.99 -0.98
CA THR A 76 -21.69 54.92 -0.16
C THR A 76 -20.78 54.05 -1.03
N PRO A 77 -19.46 53.96 -0.76
CA PRO A 77 -18.58 53.10 -1.54
C PRO A 77 -18.91 51.63 -1.26
N THR A 78 -19.18 50.86 -2.31
CA THR A 78 -19.44 49.41 -2.23
C THR A 78 -18.49 48.66 -3.16
N ILE A 79 -17.89 47.59 -2.64
CA ILE A 79 -16.95 46.73 -3.37
C ILE A 79 -17.75 45.56 -3.94
N ILE A 80 -17.93 45.54 -5.26
CA ILE A 80 -18.62 44.44 -5.96
C ILE A 80 -17.56 43.41 -6.37
N GLN A 81 -17.54 42.26 -5.72
CA GLN A 81 -16.63 41.16 -6.03
C GLN A 81 -17.19 40.33 -7.19
N THR A 82 -16.80 40.66 -8.41
CA THR A 82 -17.10 39.88 -9.63
C THR A 82 -15.99 38.86 -9.89
N GLY A 83 -15.99 37.75 -9.17
CA GLY A 83 -15.11 36.61 -9.48
C GLY A 83 -15.00 35.59 -8.35
N PRO A 84 -14.89 34.29 -8.67
CA PRO A 84 -14.75 33.25 -7.65
C PRO A 84 -13.42 33.43 -6.90
N PHE A 85 -13.49 33.39 -5.57
CA PHE A 85 -12.32 33.44 -4.70
C PHE A 85 -11.41 32.23 -4.97
N TYR A 86 -10.10 32.48 -4.99
CA TYR A 86 -9.03 31.53 -5.29
C TYR A 86 -9.19 30.14 -4.62
N SER A 87 -8.87 29.09 -5.39
CA SER A 87 -8.49 27.74 -4.93
C SER A 87 -9.57 26.80 -4.35
N MET A 88 -10.87 27.01 -4.59
CA MET A 88 -11.84 25.93 -4.39
C MET A 88 -11.80 24.97 -5.60
N LYS A 89 -11.14 23.82 -5.44
CA LYS A 89 -11.37 22.68 -6.35
C LYS A 89 -12.74 22.10 -6.05
N GLU A 90 -13.46 21.67 -7.09
CA GLU A 90 -14.68 20.88 -6.93
C GLU A 90 -14.42 19.70 -5.98
N PRO A 91 -15.39 19.40 -5.10
CA PRO A 91 -15.23 18.30 -4.15
C PRO A 91 -14.95 17.01 -4.92
N PRO A 92 -13.98 16.19 -4.47
CA PRO A 92 -13.67 14.93 -5.13
C PRO A 92 -14.92 14.06 -5.18
N SER A 93 -15.11 13.35 -6.30
CA SER A 93 -16.18 12.37 -6.46
C SER A 93 -16.14 11.35 -5.32
N LYS A 94 -17.30 10.89 -4.87
CA LYS A 94 -17.38 9.84 -3.85
C LYS A 94 -16.55 8.63 -4.32
N GLY A 95 -15.58 8.23 -3.51
CA GLY A 95 -14.81 7.02 -3.76
C GLY A 95 -15.71 5.79 -3.62
N GLU A 96 -15.56 4.83 -4.52
CA GLU A 96 -16.34 3.58 -4.51
C GLU A 96 -16.14 2.82 -3.19
N LEU A 97 -14.92 2.85 -2.65
CA LEU A 97 -14.54 2.27 -1.37
C LEU A 97 -14.25 3.40 -0.38
N THR A 98 -14.97 3.40 0.73
CA THR A 98 -14.81 4.39 1.81
C THR A 98 -14.47 3.64 3.11
N GLY A 99 -13.73 4.27 4.02
CA GLY A 99 -13.22 3.62 5.25
C GLY A 99 -14.29 3.22 6.27
N ASP A 100 -15.56 3.53 6.02
CA ASP A 100 -16.74 3.07 6.76
C ASP A 100 -17.26 1.72 6.27
N LYS A 101 -16.81 1.25 5.10
CA LYS A 101 -17.18 -0.06 4.57
C LYS A 101 -16.34 -1.17 5.20
N ASP A 102 -17.01 -2.24 5.61
CA ASP A 102 -16.32 -3.47 6.00
C ASP A 102 -15.81 -4.20 4.75
N LEU A 103 -14.53 -4.01 4.45
CA LEU A 103 -13.83 -4.66 3.34
C LEU A 103 -13.89 -6.18 3.43
N MET A 104 -13.92 -6.75 4.64
CA MET A 104 -13.96 -8.20 4.81
C MET A 104 -15.28 -8.78 4.29
N THR A 105 -16.38 -8.05 4.47
CA THR A 105 -17.69 -8.41 3.93
C THR A 105 -17.80 -8.06 2.45
N GLU A 106 -17.28 -6.90 2.01
CA GLU A 106 -17.32 -6.46 0.62
C GLU A 106 -16.61 -7.41 -0.35
N TYR A 107 -15.49 -8.01 0.08
CA TYR A 107 -14.75 -9.01 -0.71
C TYR A 107 -15.11 -10.47 -0.37
N GLY A 108 -16.15 -10.71 0.44
CA GLY A 108 -16.59 -12.07 0.78
C GLY A 108 -15.59 -12.87 1.65
N LEU A 109 -14.65 -12.19 2.31
CA LEU A 109 -13.61 -12.77 3.15
C LEU A 109 -14.06 -12.99 4.61
N HIS A 110 -15.28 -12.58 4.97
CA HIS A 110 -15.77 -12.66 6.36
C HIS A 110 -15.76 -14.09 6.91
N HIS A 111 -16.17 -15.06 6.09
CA HIS A 111 -16.23 -16.47 6.49
C HIS A 111 -14.84 -17.07 6.69
N THR A 112 -13.92 -16.83 5.76
CA THR A 112 -12.54 -17.34 5.84
C THR A 112 -11.80 -16.70 7.02
N SER A 113 -11.96 -15.39 7.21
CA SER A 113 -11.39 -14.67 8.35
C SER A 113 -11.88 -15.26 9.68
N THR A 114 -13.20 -15.45 9.84
CA THR A 114 -13.77 -16.04 11.07
C THR A 114 -13.29 -17.47 11.31
N LYS A 115 -13.18 -18.28 10.25
CA LYS A 115 -12.77 -19.68 10.35
C LYS A 115 -11.32 -19.87 10.81
N PHE A 116 -10.43 -18.94 10.47
CA PHE A 116 -8.98 -19.06 10.67
C PHE A 116 -8.40 -18.10 11.73
N LYS A 117 -9.15 -17.10 12.20
CA LYS A 117 -8.70 -16.12 13.22
C LYS A 117 -8.24 -16.77 14.54
N ASP A 118 -8.97 -17.77 15.02
CA ASP A 118 -8.71 -18.40 16.33
C ASP A 118 -7.94 -19.71 16.22
N LYS A 119 -7.69 -20.20 15.01
CA LYS A 119 -6.95 -21.44 14.78
C LYS A 119 -5.46 -21.13 14.69
N LYS A 120 -4.71 -21.54 15.71
CA LYS A 120 -3.24 -21.67 15.58
C LYS A 120 -2.97 -22.80 14.58
N VAL A 121 -2.79 -22.44 13.31
CA VAL A 121 -2.36 -23.39 12.29
C VAL A 121 -0.89 -23.74 12.59
N LYS A 122 -0.70 -24.77 13.41
CA LYS A 122 0.59 -25.43 13.66
C LYS A 122 0.64 -26.76 12.91
N GLU A 123 -0.06 -26.83 11.80
CA GLU A 123 -0.01 -27.98 10.91
C GLU A 123 1.28 -27.85 10.08
N SER A 124 2.16 -28.85 10.15
CA SER A 124 3.32 -28.92 9.25
C SER A 124 2.80 -28.91 7.81
N LEU A 125 3.53 -28.31 6.87
CA LEU A 125 3.15 -28.25 5.45
C LEU A 125 2.88 -29.63 4.84
N ALA A 126 3.38 -30.68 5.46
CA ALA A 126 3.11 -32.02 4.98
C ALA A 126 1.79 -32.64 5.44
N SER A 127 1.08 -32.00 6.36
CA SER A 127 -0.33 -32.31 6.58
C SER A 127 -1.16 -32.14 5.29
N PHE A 128 -0.69 -31.30 4.36
CA PHE A 128 -1.28 -31.15 3.03
C PHE A 128 -0.87 -32.26 2.03
N LEU A 129 0.05 -33.15 2.41
CA LEU A 129 0.61 -34.22 1.55
C LEU A 129 0.26 -35.62 2.09
N SER A 130 -1.00 -35.85 2.46
CA SER A 130 -1.46 -37.07 3.12
C SER A 130 -1.25 -38.37 2.33
N ASN A 131 -1.08 -38.29 1.00
CA ASN A 131 -1.00 -39.46 0.11
C ASN A 131 0.39 -39.69 -0.50
N LEU A 132 1.43 -38.97 -0.05
CA LEU A 132 2.78 -39.08 -0.60
C LEU A 132 3.70 -39.84 0.36
N PRO A 133 4.25 -41.01 -0.04
CA PRO A 133 5.24 -41.71 0.78
C PRO A 133 6.58 -40.95 0.78
N GLY A 134 7.04 -40.46 1.95
CA GLY A 134 8.38 -39.87 2.11
C GLY A 134 8.54 -38.95 3.33
N ILE A 135 9.78 -38.84 3.85
CA ILE A 135 10.17 -37.89 4.91
C ILE A 135 10.41 -36.52 4.27
N TYR A 136 9.51 -35.57 4.51
CA TYR A 136 9.46 -34.26 3.84
C TYR A 136 10.13 -33.12 4.64
N ASP A 137 10.53 -33.36 5.90
CA ASP A 137 10.85 -32.27 6.84
C ASP A 137 12.32 -31.81 6.85
N SER A 138 13.20 -32.33 5.97
CA SER A 138 14.66 -32.11 6.11
C SER A 138 15.34 -31.28 5.00
N MET A 139 14.62 -30.42 4.27
CA MET A 139 15.27 -29.56 3.27
C MET A 139 14.69 -28.15 3.18
N SER A 140 14.64 -27.44 4.31
CA SER A 140 14.36 -25.99 4.35
C SER A 140 15.65 -25.18 4.49
N ASN A 141 16.53 -25.24 3.50
CA ASN A 141 17.47 -24.14 3.33
C ASN A 141 16.67 -22.96 2.72
N LEU A 142 16.00 -22.20 3.59
CA LEU A 142 15.02 -21.18 3.20
C LEU A 142 15.69 -20.02 2.42
N GLU A 143 16.99 -19.81 2.63
CA GLU A 143 17.77 -18.73 2.06
C GLU A 143 18.04 -18.91 0.55
N ASN A 144 17.88 -20.11 -0.01
CA ASN A 144 18.16 -20.39 -1.41
C ASN A 144 17.03 -21.14 -2.14
N SER A 145 15.78 -20.69 -1.93
CA SER A 145 14.61 -21.24 -2.63
C SER A 145 14.81 -21.26 -4.15
N THR A 146 14.94 -22.47 -4.70
CA THR A 146 15.16 -22.71 -6.13
C THR A 146 13.99 -22.22 -6.99
N LEU A 147 12.75 -22.33 -6.48
CA LEU A 147 11.55 -21.81 -7.15
C LEU A 147 11.53 -20.28 -7.19
N ARG A 148 11.97 -19.61 -6.12
CA ARG A 148 12.08 -18.15 -6.08
C ARG A 148 13.04 -17.65 -7.16
N ASN A 149 14.18 -18.32 -7.31
CA ASN A 149 15.16 -18.01 -8.35
C ASN A 149 14.61 -18.17 -9.77
N VAL A 150 13.74 -19.16 -10.01
CA VAL A 150 13.06 -19.34 -11.31
C VAL A 150 12.05 -18.22 -11.58
N ILE A 151 11.34 -17.75 -10.55
CA ILE A 151 10.40 -16.62 -10.69
C ILE A 151 11.17 -15.32 -10.97
N ASP A 152 12.24 -15.07 -10.23
CA ASP A 152 13.04 -13.84 -10.35
C ASP A 152 13.86 -13.81 -11.64
N LYS A 153 14.30 -14.98 -12.12
CA LYS A 153 15.06 -15.15 -13.35
C LYS A 153 14.43 -16.26 -14.18
N PRO A 154 13.36 -15.95 -14.94
CA PRO A 154 12.72 -16.94 -15.76
C PRO A 154 13.73 -17.46 -16.79
N PRO A 155 13.79 -18.79 -17.02
CA PRO A 155 14.63 -19.35 -18.06
C PRO A 155 14.26 -18.74 -19.41
N ILE A 156 15.26 -18.55 -20.26
CA ILE A 156 15.06 -18.02 -21.61
C ILE A 156 14.13 -18.99 -22.35
N GLY A 157 12.88 -18.59 -22.52
CA GLY A 157 11.86 -19.36 -23.24
C GLY A 157 12.09 -19.38 -24.75
N GLY A 158 11.23 -20.10 -25.47
CA GLY A 158 11.23 -20.14 -26.95
C GLY A 158 11.60 -21.49 -27.56
N LYS A 159 11.97 -22.48 -26.73
CA LYS A 159 12.03 -23.88 -27.14
C LYS A 159 11.02 -24.66 -26.30
N GLU A 160 10.15 -25.41 -26.96
CA GLU A 160 9.24 -26.33 -26.30
C GLU A 160 10.05 -27.36 -25.50
N LEU A 161 9.61 -27.69 -24.29
CA LEU A 161 10.20 -28.75 -23.48
C LEU A 161 9.79 -30.10 -24.10
N LEU A 162 10.59 -30.57 -25.06
CA LEU A 162 10.36 -31.84 -25.71
C LEU A 162 10.82 -32.99 -24.80
N PRO A 163 10.05 -34.08 -24.69
CA PRO A 163 10.47 -35.27 -23.95
C PRO A 163 11.76 -35.84 -24.58
N LEU A 164 12.66 -36.34 -23.73
CA LEU A 164 13.88 -36.98 -24.20
C LEU A 164 13.54 -38.25 -25.01
N THR A 165 14.22 -38.42 -26.14
CA THR A 165 14.10 -39.64 -26.94
C THR A 165 14.71 -40.84 -26.20
N ALA A 166 14.30 -42.06 -26.58
CA ALA A 166 14.85 -43.29 -26.00
C ALA A 166 16.39 -43.39 -26.10
N VAL A 167 16.98 -42.81 -27.14
CA VAL A 167 18.43 -42.76 -27.34
C VAL A 167 19.09 -41.80 -26.33
N GLN A 168 18.49 -40.65 -26.07
CA GLN A 168 18.97 -39.70 -25.06
C GLN A 168 18.82 -40.24 -23.64
N LEU A 169 17.77 -41.04 -23.38
CA LEU A 169 17.55 -41.71 -22.10
C LEU A 169 18.55 -42.84 -21.82
N ALA A 170 19.24 -43.37 -22.85
CA ALA A 170 20.21 -44.44 -22.67
C ALA A 170 21.37 -44.06 -21.72
N GLY A 171 21.72 -42.76 -21.64
CA GLY A 171 22.75 -42.25 -20.73
C GLY A 171 22.35 -42.20 -19.26
N PHE A 172 21.06 -42.35 -18.93
CA PHE A 172 20.55 -42.40 -17.55
C PHE A 172 20.42 -43.84 -17.02
N ARG A 173 20.83 -44.84 -17.81
CA ARG A 173 20.77 -46.24 -17.39
C ARG A 173 21.76 -46.48 -16.25
N LEU A 174 21.23 -46.91 -15.12
CA LEU A 174 22.05 -47.33 -13.99
C LEU A 174 22.73 -48.66 -14.32
N HIS A 175 24.01 -48.75 -13.96
CA HIS A 175 24.70 -50.03 -13.99
C HIS A 175 24.33 -50.85 -12.74
N PRO A 176 24.15 -52.17 -12.88
CA PRO A 176 23.92 -53.03 -11.73
C PRO A 176 25.13 -52.97 -10.79
N GLY A 177 24.87 -52.85 -9.49
CA GLY A 177 25.92 -52.75 -8.48
C GLY A 177 25.36 -52.37 -7.12
N PRO A 178 26.15 -52.53 -6.05
CA PRO A 178 25.75 -52.04 -4.74
C PRO A 178 25.61 -50.53 -4.79
N LEU A 179 24.51 -50.03 -4.22
CA LEU A 179 24.27 -48.61 -4.08
C LEU A 179 25.40 -48.00 -3.22
N PRO A 180 25.99 -46.85 -3.62
CA PRO A 180 27.02 -46.20 -2.82
C PRO A 180 26.57 -45.94 -1.39
N GLU A 181 27.49 -46.04 -0.43
CA GLU A 181 27.23 -45.91 1.02
C GLU A 181 26.38 -44.68 1.37
N GLN A 182 26.63 -43.54 0.70
CA GLN A 182 25.89 -42.28 0.90
C GLN A 182 24.39 -42.33 0.55
N TYR A 183 23.94 -43.34 -0.18
CA TYR A 183 22.55 -43.54 -0.57
C TYR A 183 21.96 -44.82 0.03
N ARG A 184 22.76 -45.60 0.78
CA ARG A 184 22.30 -46.75 1.54
C ARG A 184 21.67 -46.21 2.83
N THR A 185 20.37 -45.87 2.76
CA THR A 185 19.53 -45.55 3.94
C THR A 185 19.44 -46.71 4.91
#